data_AF-A0A7C7BS04-F1
#
_entry.id   AF-A0A7C7BS04-F1
#
_cell.length_a   1.000
_cell.length_b   1.000
_cell.length_c   1.000
_cell.angle_alpha   90.00
_cell.angle_beta   90.00
_cell.angle_gamma   90.00
#
_symmetry.space_group_name_H-M   'P 1'
#
loop_
_entity.id
_entity.type
_entity.pdbx_description
1 polymer ?
#
loop_
_entity_poly.entity_id
_entity_poly.type
_entity_poly.pdbx_seq_one_letter_code
_entity_poly.pdbx_strand_id
1 'polypeptide(L)'
;MMLGNFREKILSWGAKLLLGLLIISFGLWGIGDYTTNTGGDDQIVAEIGGQEISSRELESQIQVSISRMREVLGQNITNEQALAFGIVDQTLNGMVQEIIFSEGARNTGLIINDDLLNQEIRSDKQFKNRAGQFDRNVFQQSINRAGYSEGT
;
A
#
# COMPACT_ATOMS: atom_id res chain seq x y z
N MET A 1 -46.29 33.31 -25.44
CA MET A 1 -46.04 33.05 -23.99
C MET A 1 -46.24 31.57 -23.71
N MET A 2 -45.26 30.70 -23.98
CA MET A 2 -45.34 29.25 -23.64
C MET A 2 -43.98 28.67 -23.22
N LEU A 3 -42.99 29.50 -22.90
CA LEU A 3 -41.64 29.06 -22.48
C LEU A 3 -41.24 29.55 -21.08
N GLY A 4 -42.14 30.24 -20.37
CA GLY A 4 -41.87 30.72 -19.00
C GLY A 4 -41.98 29.63 -17.92
N ASN A 5 -42.75 28.57 -18.18
CA ASN A 5 -43.23 27.69 -17.09
C ASN A 5 -42.40 26.42 -16.88
N PHE A 6 -41.43 26.14 -17.76
CA PHE A 6 -40.50 25.01 -17.59
C PHE A 6 -39.37 25.33 -16.61
N ARG A 7 -38.95 26.60 -16.58
CA ARG A 7 -37.86 27.08 -15.72
C ARG A 7 -38.25 27.15 -14.24
N GLU A 8 -39.54 27.35 -13.95
CA GLU A 8 -40.06 27.44 -12.56
C GLU A 8 -40.36 26.08 -11.92
N LYS A 9 -40.80 25.06 -12.69
CA LYS A 9 -41.09 23.71 -12.13
C LYS A 9 -39.83 22.89 -11.83
N ILE A 10 -38.72 23.21 -12.49
CA ILE A 10 -37.41 22.65 -12.18
C ILE A 10 -36.90 23.17 -10.82
N LEU A 11 -37.40 24.31 -10.31
CA LEU A 11 -36.73 25.05 -9.23
C LEU A 11 -37.20 24.79 -7.79
N SER A 12 -38.27 24.04 -7.49
CA SER A 12 -38.76 24.06 -6.08
C SER A 12 -38.63 22.74 -5.28
N TRP A 13 -38.97 21.59 -5.86
CA TRP A 13 -39.02 20.31 -5.10
C TRP A 13 -38.48 19.09 -5.85
N GLY A 14 -38.89 18.88 -7.11
CA GLY A 14 -38.45 17.71 -7.89
C GLY A 14 -36.95 17.65 -8.11
N ALA A 15 -36.31 18.80 -8.36
CA ALA A 15 -34.86 18.86 -8.48
C ALA A 15 -34.13 18.57 -7.15
N LYS A 16 -34.70 18.94 -6.00
CA LYS A 16 -34.13 18.58 -4.70
C LYS A 16 -34.19 17.08 -4.43
N LEU A 17 -35.26 16.42 -4.87
CA LEU A 17 -35.38 14.96 -4.77
C LEU A 17 -34.33 14.26 -5.63
N LEU A 18 -34.17 14.67 -6.89
CA LEU A 18 -33.16 14.12 -7.80
C LEU A 18 -31.74 14.41 -7.32
N LEU A 19 -31.49 15.61 -6.80
CA LEU A 19 -30.21 15.97 -6.20
C LEU A 19 -29.92 15.15 -4.94
N GLY A 20 -30.93 14.93 -4.09
CA GLY A 20 -30.79 14.07 -2.91
C GLY A 20 -30.48 12.63 -3.29
N LEU A 21 -31.16 12.10 -4.30
CA LEU A 21 -30.89 10.76 -4.82
C LEU A 21 -29.49 10.66 -5.44
N LEU A 22 -29.04 11.70 -6.14
CA LEU A 22 -27.68 11.81 -6.66
C LEU A 22 -26.64 11.79 -5.52
N ILE A 23 -26.84 12.60 -4.47
CA ILE A 23 -25.95 12.66 -3.30
C ILE A 23 -25.87 11.30 -2.61
N ILE A 24 -27.00 10.61 -2.44
CA ILE A 24 -27.04 9.25 -1.87
C ILE A 24 -26.26 8.27 -2.76
N SER A 25 -26.41 8.34 -4.08
CA SER A 25 -25.64 7.51 -5.00
C SER A 25 -24.14 7.75 -4.91
N PHE A 26 -23.70 9.00 -4.75
CA PHE A 26 -22.29 9.33 -4.49
C PHE A 26 -21.81 8.85 -3.11
N GLY A 27 -22.68 8.85 -2.10
CA GLY A 27 -22.37 8.30 -0.77
C GLY A 27 -22.25 6.77 -0.77
N LEU A 28 -23.03 6.08 -1.60
CA LEU A 28 -22.97 4.62 -1.78
C LEU A 28 -21.81 4.18 -2.69
N TRP A 29 -21.39 5.02 -3.64
CA TRP A 29 -20.24 4.75 -4.52
C TRP A 29 -18.90 5.18 -3.89
N GLY A 30 -18.91 6.17 -3.00
CA GLY A 30 -17.73 6.60 -2.26
C GLY A 30 -16.93 7.68 -2.99
N ILE A 31 -17.18 8.95 -2.65
CA ILE A 31 -16.30 10.09 -2.97
C ILE A 31 -15.23 10.32 -1.89
N GLY A 32 -14.97 9.31 -1.05
CA GLY A 32 -14.02 9.40 0.07
C GLY A 32 -12.55 9.43 -0.34
N ASP A 33 -12.22 8.95 -1.54
CA ASP A 33 -10.83 8.77 -1.96
C ASP A 33 -10.20 10.02 -2.60
N TYR A 34 -11.00 11.05 -2.91
CA TYR A 34 -10.51 12.23 -3.64
C TYR A 34 -10.10 13.41 -2.73
N THR A 35 -10.19 13.27 -1.41
CA THR A 35 -10.01 14.40 -0.47
C THR A 35 -8.76 14.36 0.41
N THR A 36 -7.94 13.31 0.35
CA THR A 36 -6.73 13.17 1.19
C THR A 36 -5.47 13.79 0.59
N ASN A 37 -5.43 14.09 -0.72
CA ASN A 37 -4.18 14.48 -1.39
C ASN A 37 -3.97 16.00 -1.57
N THR A 38 -4.30 16.79 -0.55
CA THR A 38 -3.91 18.21 -0.51
C THR A 38 -2.54 18.35 0.16
N GLY A 39 -1.47 17.99 -0.55
CA GLY A 39 -0.11 18.39 -0.17
C GLY A 39 0.96 17.32 -0.28
N GLY A 40 1.57 17.21 -1.46
CA GLY A 40 2.93 16.67 -1.62
C GLY A 40 3.00 15.21 -2.05
N ASP A 41 3.34 15.00 -3.32
CA ASP A 41 4.19 13.89 -3.81
C ASP A 41 3.75 12.42 -3.62
N ASP A 42 2.67 12.14 -2.91
CA ASP A 42 2.21 10.78 -2.60
C ASP A 42 0.99 10.40 -3.46
N GLN A 43 1.22 10.33 -4.78
CA GLN A 43 0.21 9.81 -5.70
C GLN A 43 -0.04 8.33 -5.40
N ILE A 44 -1.28 7.94 -5.16
CA ILE A 44 -1.67 6.54 -4.98
C ILE A 44 -1.66 5.85 -6.35
N VAL A 45 -0.96 4.72 -6.46
CA VAL A 45 -0.87 3.93 -7.70
C VAL A 45 -1.83 2.75 -7.70
N ALA A 46 -2.21 2.23 -6.53
CA ALA A 46 -3.20 1.19 -6.38
C ALA A 46 -3.78 1.18 -4.95
N GLU A 47 -5.03 0.75 -4.80
CA GLU A 47 -5.68 0.49 -3.51
C GLU A 47 -6.24 -0.93 -3.52
N ILE A 48 -5.92 -1.72 -2.49
CA ILE A 48 -6.35 -3.12 -2.37
C ILE A 48 -6.82 -3.36 -0.93
N GLY A 49 -8.11 -3.66 -0.76
CA GLY A 49 -8.66 -4.01 0.56
C GLY A 49 -8.54 -2.90 1.61
N GLY A 50 -8.46 -1.63 1.20
CA GLY A 50 -8.23 -0.48 2.09
C GLY A 50 -6.75 -0.22 2.42
N GLN A 51 -5.82 -0.94 1.81
CA GLN A 51 -4.39 -0.63 1.84
C GLN A 51 -3.98 0.03 0.52
N GLU A 52 -3.44 1.24 0.64
CA GLU A 52 -2.96 2.05 -0.48
C GLU A 52 -1.47 1.77 -0.74
N ILE A 53 -1.11 1.68 -2.01
CA ILE A 53 0.29 1.67 -2.46
C ILE A 53 0.56 3.05 -3.05
N SER A 54 1.55 3.75 -2.50
CA SER A 54 1.97 5.05 -3.03
C SER A 54 3.04 4.93 -4.12
N SER A 55 3.15 5.93 -4.99
CA SER A 55 4.21 6.00 -6.00
C SER A 55 5.61 5.90 -5.38
N ARG A 56 5.82 6.55 -4.23
CA ARG A 56 7.10 6.52 -3.52
C ARG A 56 7.43 5.13 -3.01
N GLU A 57 6.43 4.42 -2.47
CA GLU A 57 6.60 3.04 -2.02
C GLU A 57 6.94 2.12 -3.19
N LEU A 58 6.19 2.21 -4.30
CA LEU A 58 6.47 1.45 -5.52
C LEU A 58 7.88 1.72 -6.05
N GLU A 59 8.32 2.99 -6.09
CA GLU A 59 9.68 3.34 -6.53
C GLU A 59 10.76 2.74 -5.64
N SER A 60 10.58 2.76 -4.32
CA SER A 60 11.49 2.13 -3.37
C SER A 60 11.59 0.62 -3.63
N GLN A 61 10.44 -0.04 -3.80
CA GLN A 61 10.39 -1.48 -4.05
C GLN A 61 10.98 -1.86 -5.41
N ILE A 62 10.83 -1.03 -6.43
CA ILE A 62 11.47 -1.23 -7.74
C ILE A 62 12.99 -1.22 -7.58
N GLN A 63 13.55 -0.28 -6.83
CA GLN A 63 15.01 -0.22 -6.60
C GLN A 63 15.53 -1.48 -5.88
N VAL A 64 14.79 -1.98 -4.90
CA VAL A 64 15.11 -3.23 -4.21
C VAL A 64 15.03 -4.42 -5.20
N SER A 65 13.99 -4.50 -6.02
CA SER A 65 13.83 -5.54 -7.04
C SER A 65 14.93 -5.53 -8.10
N ILE A 66 15.34 -4.35 -8.57
CA ILE A 66 16.48 -4.20 -9.48
C ILE A 66 17.78 -4.68 -8.82
N SER A 67 17.99 -4.35 -7.54
CA SER A 67 19.18 -4.76 -6.80
C SER A 67 19.25 -6.28 -6.67
N ARG A 68 18.14 -6.94 -6.30
CA ARG A 68 18.02 -8.40 -6.26
C ARG A 68 18.25 -9.04 -7.63
N MET A 69 17.71 -8.44 -8.68
CA MET A 69 17.89 -8.95 -10.05
C MET A 69 19.36 -8.90 -10.49
N ARG A 70 20.09 -7.85 -10.12
CA ARG A 70 21.54 -7.73 -10.40
C ARG A 70 22.36 -8.79 -9.66
N GLU A 71 21.97 -9.16 -8.44
CA GLU A 71 22.63 -10.22 -7.68
C GLU A 71 22.49 -11.58 -8.38
N VAL A 72 21.31 -11.87 -8.94
CA VAL A 72 21.02 -13.15 -9.60
C VAL A 72 21.61 -13.22 -11.01
N LEU A 73 21.49 -12.16 -11.81
CA LEU A 73 21.86 -12.15 -13.23
C LEU A 73 23.31 -11.70 -13.49
N GLY A 74 24.01 -11.24 -12.46
CA GLY A 74 25.35 -10.66 -12.56
C GLY A 74 25.29 -9.18 -12.94
N GLN A 75 26.27 -8.41 -12.45
CA GLN A 75 26.31 -6.93 -12.32
C GLN A 75 26.12 -6.07 -13.60
N ASN A 76 25.67 -6.63 -14.73
CA ASN A 76 25.61 -5.95 -16.01
C ASN A 76 24.23 -5.38 -16.39
N ILE A 77 23.20 -5.55 -15.56
CA ILE A 77 21.86 -5.03 -15.89
C ILE A 77 21.72 -3.56 -15.50
N THR A 78 21.51 -2.71 -16.51
CA THR A 78 21.20 -1.29 -16.33
C THR A 78 19.75 -1.08 -15.89
N ASN A 79 19.45 0.08 -15.31
CA ASN A 79 18.07 0.39 -14.89
C ASN A 79 17.10 0.36 -16.08
N GLU A 80 17.53 0.86 -17.23
CA GLU A 80 16.70 0.94 -18.44
C GLU A 80 16.38 -0.46 -18.97
N GLN A 81 17.34 -1.39 -18.92
CA GLN A 81 17.12 -2.79 -19.27
C GLN A 81 16.14 -3.45 -18.29
N ALA A 82 16.28 -3.19 -16.98
CA ALA A 82 15.36 -3.71 -15.98
C ALA A 82 13.92 -3.25 -16.21
N LEU A 83 13.74 -1.97 -16.53
CA LEU A 83 12.43 -1.40 -16.90
C LEU A 83 11.88 -2.08 -18.17
N ALA A 84 12.71 -2.28 -19.18
CA ALA A 84 12.33 -2.97 -20.41
C ALA A 84 11.96 -4.45 -20.18
N PHE A 85 12.52 -5.09 -19.16
CA PHE A 85 12.12 -6.45 -18.74
C PHE A 85 10.81 -6.50 -17.95
N GLY A 86 10.15 -5.37 -17.70
CA GLY A 86 8.88 -5.33 -16.99
C GLY A 86 9.02 -5.43 -15.47
N ILE A 87 10.17 -5.02 -14.91
CA ILE A 87 10.41 -5.08 -13.45
C ILE A 87 9.37 -4.30 -12.65
N VAL A 88 8.79 -3.24 -13.24
CA VAL A 88 7.75 -2.41 -12.63
C VAL A 88 6.50 -3.25 -12.37
N ASP A 89 5.95 -3.86 -13.42
CA ASP A 89 4.74 -4.68 -13.32
C ASP A 89 4.97 -5.89 -12.41
N GLN A 90 6.15 -6.52 -12.49
CA GLN A 90 6.50 -7.63 -11.61
C GLN A 90 6.53 -7.20 -10.14
N THR A 91 7.10 -6.03 -9.84
CA THR A 91 7.17 -5.49 -8.48
C THR A 91 5.77 -5.13 -7.97
N LEU A 92 4.98 -4.43 -8.79
CA LEU A 92 3.60 -4.06 -8.44
C LEU A 92 2.73 -5.29 -8.15
N ASN A 93 2.75 -6.29 -9.03
CA ASN A 93 2.02 -7.54 -8.83
C ASN A 93 2.47 -8.27 -7.56
N GLY A 94 3.77 -8.26 -7.26
CA GLY A 94 4.30 -8.81 -6.01
C GLY A 94 3.71 -8.14 -4.78
N MET A 95 3.70 -6.81 -4.74
CA MET A 95 3.10 -6.04 -3.65
C MET A 95 1.60 -6.30 -3.51
N VAL A 96 0.86 -6.28 -4.62
CA VAL A 96 -0.58 -6.58 -4.63
C VAL A 96 -0.85 -7.97 -4.05
N GLN A 97 -0.05 -8.97 -4.43
CA GLN A 97 -0.23 -10.34 -3.97
C GLN A 97 0.06 -10.50 -2.47
N GLU A 98 1.06 -9.78 -1.95
CA GLU A 98 1.36 -9.71 -0.53
C GLU A 98 0.19 -9.12 0.28
N ILE A 99 -0.39 -8.02 -0.20
CA ILE A 99 -1.55 -7.38 0.43
C ILE A 99 -2.76 -8.32 0.42
N ILE A 100 -3.04 -8.96 -0.72
CA ILE A 100 -4.16 -9.93 -0.81
C ILE A 100 -3.97 -11.08 0.19
N PHE A 101 -2.74 -11.58 0.32
CA PHE A 101 -2.46 -12.68 1.24
C PHE A 101 -2.57 -12.25 2.70
N SER A 102 -2.06 -11.06 3.05
CA SER A 102 -2.12 -10.53 4.40
C SER A 102 -3.56 -10.21 4.83
N GLU A 103 -4.36 -9.62 3.93
CA GLU A 103 -5.78 -9.38 4.16
C GLU A 103 -6.57 -10.68 4.24
N GLY A 104 -6.24 -11.68 3.42
CA GLY A 104 -6.83 -13.02 3.53
C GLY A 104 -6.54 -13.68 4.90
N ALA A 105 -5.31 -13.56 5.40
CA ALA A 105 -4.93 -14.08 6.72
C ALA A 105 -5.69 -13.36 7.84
N ARG A 106 -5.77 -12.02 7.79
CA ARG A 106 -6.53 -11.21 8.76
C ARG A 106 -8.02 -11.58 8.79
N ASN A 107 -8.64 -11.70 7.61
CA ASN A 107 -10.05 -12.06 7.48
C ASN A 107 -10.35 -13.49 7.97
N THR A 108 -9.37 -14.39 7.93
CA THR A 108 -9.49 -15.76 8.46
C THR A 108 -9.22 -15.82 9.98
N GLY A 109 -8.90 -14.69 10.62
CA GLY A 109 -8.60 -14.62 12.04
C GLY A 109 -7.20 -15.16 12.41
N LEU A 110 -6.30 -15.32 11.43
CA LEU A 110 -4.89 -15.60 11.68
C LEU A 110 -4.20 -14.32 12.15
N ILE A 111 -4.36 -14.02 13.44
CA ILE A 111 -3.66 -12.93 14.11
C ILE A 111 -2.51 -13.55 14.91
N ILE A 112 -1.28 -13.19 14.57
CA ILE A 112 -0.11 -13.55 15.37
C ILE A 112 -0.14 -12.69 16.63
N ASN A 113 -0.13 -13.32 17.80
CA ASN A 113 -0.04 -12.62 19.07
C ASN A 113 1.37 -12.01 19.24
N ASP A 114 1.45 -10.76 19.70
CA ASP A 114 2.71 -10.05 19.95
C ASP A 114 3.67 -10.83 20.86
N ASP A 115 3.16 -11.57 21.83
CA ASP A 115 3.98 -12.42 22.71
C ASP A 115 4.66 -13.55 21.94
N LEU A 116 3.92 -14.18 21.01
CA LEU A 116 4.45 -15.24 20.15
C LEU A 116 5.49 -14.68 19.17
N LEU A 117 5.19 -13.51 18.58
CA LEU A 117 6.12 -12.82 17.69
C LEU A 117 7.41 -12.43 18.43
N ASN A 118 7.30 -11.88 19.64
CA ASN A 118 8.43 -11.54 20.49
C ASN A 118 9.26 -12.76 20.87
N GLN A 119 8.60 -13.88 21.19
CA GLN A 119 9.28 -15.13 21.49
C GLN A 119 10.07 -15.63 20.27
N GLU A 120 9.46 -15.61 19.08
CA GLU A 120 10.09 -16.06 17.84
C GLU A 120 11.33 -15.21 17.51
N ILE A 121 11.21 -13.88 17.54
CA ILE A 121 12.32 -12.94 17.31
C ILE A 121 13.46 -13.19 18.31
N ARG A 122 13.14 -13.37 19.59
CA ARG A 122 14.17 -13.63 20.63
C ARG A 122 14.80 -15.02 20.48
N SER A 123 14.10 -15.97 19.88
CA SER A 123 14.59 -17.32 19.67
C SER A 123 15.57 -17.42 18.50
N ASP A 124 15.49 -16.50 17.55
CA ASP A 124 16.30 -16.51 16.34
C ASP A 124 17.80 -16.32 16.64
N LYS A 125 18.63 -17.14 15.98
CA LYS A 125 20.09 -17.16 16.14
C LYS A 125 20.76 -15.93 15.54
N GLN A 126 20.17 -15.34 14.50
CA GLN A 126 20.72 -14.14 13.84
C GLN A 126 20.62 -12.89 14.70
N PHE A 127 19.75 -12.89 15.72
CA PHE A 127 19.59 -11.76 16.65
C PHE A 127 20.26 -11.98 18.00
N LYS A 128 21.13 -12.99 18.09
CA LYS A 128 21.86 -13.33 19.31
C LYS A 128 23.32 -12.86 19.25
N ASN A 129 23.86 -12.47 20.39
CA ASN A 129 25.28 -12.18 20.55
C ASN A 129 26.13 -13.46 20.63
N ARG A 130 27.45 -13.30 20.77
CA ARG A 130 28.38 -14.44 20.91
C ARG A 130 28.13 -15.32 22.14
N ALA A 131 27.40 -14.81 23.14
CA ALA A 131 26.98 -15.56 24.32
C ALA A 131 25.63 -16.27 24.12
N GLY A 132 25.02 -16.20 22.93
CA GLY A 132 23.76 -16.86 22.60
C GLY A 132 22.51 -16.16 23.16
N GLN A 133 22.65 -14.94 23.67
CA GLN A 133 21.55 -14.14 24.21
C GLN A 133 21.06 -13.14 23.17
N PHE A 134 19.77 -12.84 23.16
CA PHE A 134 19.20 -11.82 22.29
C PHE A 134 19.90 -10.48 22.54
N ASP A 135 20.35 -9.84 21.47
CA ASP A 135 21.02 -8.56 21.50
C ASP A 135 20.27 -7.57 20.63
N ARG A 136 19.67 -6.57 21.28
CA ARG A 136 18.87 -5.54 20.59
C ARG A 136 19.71 -4.74 19.60
N ASN A 137 21.00 -4.54 19.84
CA ASN A 137 21.85 -3.82 18.89
C ASN A 137 22.11 -4.65 17.63
N VAL A 138 22.28 -5.96 17.79
CA VAL A 138 22.42 -6.89 16.65
C VAL A 138 21.12 -6.92 15.84
N PHE A 139 19.98 -7.05 16.52
CA PHE A 139 18.66 -6.97 15.89
C PHE A 139 18.50 -5.67 15.10
N GLN A 140 18.73 -4.52 15.74
CA GLN A 140 18.58 -3.20 15.11
C GLN A 140 19.49 -3.04 13.89
N GLN A 141 20.75 -3.48 13.98
CA GLN A 141 21.68 -3.42 12.86
C GLN A 141 21.22 -4.31 11.70
N SER A 142 20.66 -5.49 11.99
CA SER A 142 20.17 -6.41 10.97
C SER A 142 18.94 -5.86 10.24
N ILE A 143 17.95 -5.33 10.95
CA ILE A 143 16.75 -4.77 10.31
C ILE A 143 17.06 -3.48 9.55
N ASN A 144 17.94 -2.62 10.08
CA ASN A 144 18.36 -1.40 9.39
C ASN A 144 19.10 -1.71 8.09
N ARG A 145 19.93 -2.77 8.06
CA ARG A 145 20.59 -3.23 6.82
C ARG A 145 19.60 -3.78 5.80
N ALA A 146 18.50 -4.36 6.26
CA ALA A 146 17.42 -4.85 5.41
C ALA A 146 16.47 -3.72 4.96
N GLY A 147 16.71 -2.47 5.35
CA GLY A 147 15.90 -1.32 4.97
C GLY A 147 14.65 -1.10 5.83
N TYR A 148 14.52 -1.80 6.97
CA TYR A 148 13.40 -1.67 7.89
C TYR A 148 13.80 -0.83 9.12
N SER A 149 12.85 -0.09 9.68
CA SER A 149 12.96 0.54 11.01
C SER A 149 11.99 -0.11 11.99
N GLU A 150 12.28 -0.02 13.30
CA GLU A 150 11.29 -0.42 14.31
C GLU A 150 10.05 0.48 14.15
N GLY A 151 8.90 -0.11 13.82
CA GLY A 151 7.62 0.56 13.91
C GLY A 151 7.25 0.68 15.38
N THR A 152 7.03 1.91 15.85
CA THR A 152 6.54 2.21 17.21
C THR A 152 5.08 1.86 17.38
#